data_AF-A0A9P5A8F3-F1
#
_entry.id   AF-A0A9P5A8F3-F1
#
_cell.length_a   1.000
_cell.length_b   1.000
_cell.length_c   1.000
_cell.angle_alpha   90.00
_cell.angle_beta   90.00
_cell.angle_gamma   90.00
#
_symmetry.space_group_name_H-M   'P 1'
#
loop_
_entity.id
_entity.type
_entity.pdbx_description
1 polymer ?
#
loop_
_entity_poly.entity_id
_entity_poly.type
_entity_poly.pdbx_seq_one_letter_code
_entity_poly.pdbx_strand_id
1 'polypeptide(L)'
;METPFKFSAPPGSDIWKQPPSTDVFTAPSKSHTKRPLKQFVSATLTFRTKYIHQYDQACLLLTFTKDNTRKWIKTGIELYNDHPRYSTVTCDQWADWSVEKVSAADEAGVRNGDKSVTVKVQKVQDALGLCLWTYRVDENGDKTPLRQTNWVYGDNGGEGWDLEIAAAVARPDPKKEIKQDLEVTFEKFEVEWDESSA
;
A
#
# COMPACT_ATOMS: atom_id res chain seq x y z
N MET A 1 -14.81 -8.49 -1.31
CA MET A 1 -13.96 -9.66 -1.01
C MET A 1 -14.33 -10.20 0.36
N GLU A 2 -14.19 -11.50 0.64
CA GLU A 2 -14.40 -12.05 1.99
C GLU A 2 -13.19 -11.76 2.90
N THR A 3 -13.44 -11.31 4.13
CA THR A 3 -12.43 -11.03 5.17
C THR A 3 -12.90 -11.63 6.50
N PRO A 4 -11.99 -12.10 7.38
CA PRO A 4 -10.54 -12.05 7.24
C PRO A 4 -9.99 -13.09 6.25
N PHE A 5 -8.81 -12.84 5.68
CA PHE A 5 -8.06 -13.84 4.93
C PHE A 5 -6.57 -13.76 5.23
N LYS A 6 -5.89 -14.89 5.08
CA LYS A 6 -4.43 -14.98 5.14
C LYS A 6 -3.83 -14.94 3.74
N PHE A 7 -2.68 -14.32 3.62
CA PHE A 7 -1.93 -14.25 2.38
C PHE A 7 -0.45 -14.15 2.69
N SER A 8 0.39 -14.77 1.87
CA SER A 8 1.82 -14.87 2.16
C SER A 8 2.70 -14.41 1.01
N ALA A 9 3.94 -14.05 1.34
CA ALA A 9 4.98 -13.75 0.37
C ALA A 9 6.24 -14.59 0.61
N PRO A 10 6.81 -15.19 -0.44
CA PRO A 10 8.07 -15.90 -0.34
C PRO A 10 9.25 -14.91 -0.15
N PRO A 11 10.39 -15.38 0.38
CA PRO A 11 11.63 -14.62 0.39
C PRO A 11 12.05 -14.12 -1.01
N GLY A 12 12.64 -12.93 -1.05
CA GLY A 12 13.13 -12.30 -2.30
C GLY A 12 12.04 -11.59 -3.10
N SER A 13 10.83 -11.45 -2.55
CA SER A 13 9.73 -10.73 -3.18
C SER A 13 9.73 -9.24 -2.82
N ASP A 14 9.45 -8.36 -3.78
CA ASP A 14 9.38 -6.90 -3.54
C ASP A 14 8.56 -6.16 -4.62
N ILE A 15 8.19 -4.91 -4.33
CA ILE A 15 7.70 -3.91 -5.27
C ILE A 15 8.56 -2.66 -5.09
N TRP A 16 9.53 -2.46 -5.99
CA TRP A 16 10.47 -1.36 -5.89
C TRP A 16 11.02 -0.99 -7.26
N LYS A 17 11.28 0.29 -7.48
CA LYS A 17 11.87 0.77 -8.73
C LYS A 17 12.86 1.89 -8.46
N GLN A 18 14.14 1.63 -8.72
CA GLN A 18 15.23 2.55 -8.44
C GLN A 18 16.20 2.61 -9.62
N PRO A 19 16.59 3.82 -10.06
CA PRO A 19 17.53 3.98 -11.14
C PRO A 19 18.95 3.55 -10.71
N PRO A 20 19.80 3.09 -11.64
CA PRO A 20 19.52 2.96 -13.08
C PRO A 20 18.95 1.60 -13.49
N SER A 21 18.91 0.60 -12.60
CA SER A 21 18.79 -0.81 -13.02
C SER A 21 17.78 -1.65 -12.23
N THR A 22 17.15 -1.11 -11.19
CA THR A 22 16.21 -1.87 -10.37
C THR A 22 14.77 -1.57 -10.77
N ASP A 23 14.07 -2.59 -11.26
CA ASP A 23 12.62 -2.58 -11.47
C ASP A 23 12.09 -3.96 -11.06
N VAL A 24 11.51 -4.03 -9.87
CA VAL A 24 11.03 -5.28 -9.26
C VAL A 24 9.56 -5.10 -8.93
N PHE A 25 8.75 -6.04 -9.40
CA PHE A 25 7.32 -6.11 -9.13
C PHE A 25 6.93 -7.59 -8.97
N THR A 26 7.52 -8.24 -7.98
CA THR A 26 7.43 -9.70 -7.76
C THR A 26 6.64 -10.05 -6.50
N ALA A 27 6.34 -9.07 -5.63
CA ALA A 27 5.51 -9.29 -4.46
C ALA A 27 4.13 -9.83 -4.86
N PRO A 28 3.66 -10.93 -4.26
CA PRO A 28 2.32 -11.41 -4.51
C PRO A 28 1.30 -10.38 -4.00
N SER A 29 0.19 -10.27 -4.72
CA SER A 29 -0.93 -9.42 -4.35
C SER A 29 -2.26 -10.11 -4.60
N LYS A 30 -3.25 -9.90 -3.73
CA LYS A 30 -4.62 -10.37 -3.88
C LYS A 30 -5.52 -9.20 -4.30
N SER A 31 -5.95 -9.22 -5.56
CA SER A 31 -6.80 -8.16 -6.14
C SER A 31 -8.17 -8.13 -5.46
N HIS A 32 -8.61 -6.93 -5.09
CA HIS A 32 -9.97 -6.68 -4.63
C HIS A 32 -10.89 -6.37 -5.80
N THR A 33 -10.53 -5.34 -6.57
CA THR A 33 -11.30 -4.82 -7.71
C THR A 33 -10.41 -4.00 -8.62
N LYS A 34 -10.72 -3.97 -9.92
CA LYS A 34 -10.14 -3.06 -10.92
C LYS A 34 -11.25 -2.31 -11.65
N ARG A 35 -11.16 -0.97 -11.71
CA ARG A 35 -12.11 -0.07 -12.37
C ARG A 35 -11.39 1.18 -12.91
N PRO A 36 -12.03 2.01 -13.75
CA PRO A 36 -11.47 3.30 -14.15
C PRO A 36 -11.08 4.17 -12.95
N LEU A 37 -9.90 4.78 -12.99
CA LEU A 37 -9.37 5.61 -11.90
C LEU A 37 -10.34 6.72 -11.47
N LYS A 38 -11.08 7.32 -12.42
CA LYS A 38 -12.04 8.40 -12.14
C LYS A 38 -13.13 8.00 -11.16
N GLN A 39 -13.52 6.73 -11.17
CA GLN A 39 -14.54 6.18 -10.28
C GLN A 39 -14.00 5.92 -8.87
N PHE A 40 -12.69 5.94 -8.64
CA PHE A 40 -12.14 5.66 -7.31
C PHE A 40 -12.60 6.71 -6.29
N VAL A 41 -13.04 6.26 -5.11
CA VAL A 41 -13.36 7.14 -3.97
C VAL A 41 -12.37 6.88 -2.84
N SER A 42 -12.33 5.65 -2.32
CA SER A 42 -11.38 5.30 -1.27
C SER A 42 -11.09 3.81 -1.19
N ALA A 43 -9.97 3.46 -0.57
CA ALA A 43 -9.62 2.09 -0.19
C ALA A 43 -9.06 2.09 1.23
N THR A 44 -9.55 1.18 2.07
CA THR A 44 -9.13 1.02 3.47
C THR A 44 -8.73 -0.42 3.70
N LEU A 45 -7.57 -0.64 4.33
CA LEU A 45 -7.04 -1.96 4.62
C LEU A 45 -6.61 -2.05 6.08
N THR A 46 -7.12 -3.05 6.79
CA THR A 46 -6.72 -3.39 8.15
C THR A 46 -6.03 -4.75 8.15
N PHE A 47 -4.83 -4.83 8.74
CA PHE A 47 -4.01 -6.03 8.72
C PHE A 47 -3.11 -6.13 9.95
N ARG A 48 -2.59 -7.33 10.17
CA ARG A 48 -1.53 -7.60 11.14
C ARG A 48 -0.64 -8.76 10.71
N THR A 49 0.61 -8.71 11.13
CA THR A 49 1.60 -9.78 10.97
C THR A 49 2.73 -9.57 11.98
N LYS A 50 3.53 -10.62 12.18
CA LYS A 50 4.77 -10.52 12.96
C LYS A 50 5.92 -10.15 12.02
N TYR A 51 6.48 -8.96 12.21
CA TYR A 51 7.61 -8.45 11.45
C TYR A 51 8.91 -8.94 12.08
N ILE A 52 9.73 -9.65 11.31
CA ILE A 52 10.94 -10.33 11.81
C ILE A 52 12.17 -9.85 11.06
N HIS A 53 12.09 -9.77 9.74
CA HIS A 53 13.23 -9.43 8.90
C HIS A 53 13.13 -8.01 8.37
N GLN A 54 14.29 -7.35 8.26
CA GLN A 54 14.39 -6.03 7.64
C GLN A 54 13.67 -6.08 6.27
N TYR A 55 12.78 -5.12 6.05
CA TYR A 55 11.92 -4.95 4.89
C TYR A 55 10.71 -5.89 4.79
N ASP A 56 10.37 -6.67 5.82
CA ASP A 56 9.06 -7.33 5.89
C ASP A 56 7.93 -6.31 5.69
N GLN A 57 7.02 -6.57 4.75
CA GLN A 57 6.00 -5.62 4.31
C GLN A 57 4.61 -6.24 4.23
N ALA A 58 3.62 -5.50 4.73
CA ALA A 58 2.20 -5.73 4.48
C ALA A 58 1.56 -4.41 4.06
N CYS A 59 0.87 -4.37 2.92
CA CYS A 59 0.43 -3.12 2.34
C CYS A 59 -0.86 -3.20 1.51
N LEU A 60 -1.51 -2.04 1.40
CA LEU A 60 -2.47 -1.70 0.36
C LEU A 60 -1.70 -1.28 -0.88
N LEU A 61 -1.98 -1.92 -2.01
CA LEU A 61 -1.38 -1.67 -3.31
C LEU A 61 -2.41 -1.07 -4.26
N LEU A 62 -2.05 0.06 -4.86
CA LEU A 62 -2.77 0.72 -5.94
C LEU A 62 -1.92 0.60 -7.20
N THR A 63 -2.41 -0.11 -8.21
CA THR A 63 -1.72 -0.27 -9.49
C THR A 63 -2.49 0.47 -10.57
N PHE A 64 -1.85 1.48 -11.17
CA PHE A 64 -2.41 2.29 -12.23
C PHE A 64 -1.89 1.77 -13.57
N THR A 65 -2.79 1.43 -14.48
CA THR A 65 -2.42 0.91 -15.81
C THR A 65 -3.08 1.71 -16.93
N LYS A 66 -2.30 2.04 -17.95
CA LYS A 66 -2.75 2.61 -19.22
C LYS A 66 -1.83 2.10 -20.32
N ASP A 67 -2.41 1.44 -21.32
CA ASP A 67 -1.66 0.75 -22.38
C ASP A 67 -0.59 -0.20 -21.77
N ASN A 68 0.68 -0.04 -22.15
CA ASN A 68 1.81 -0.80 -21.59
C ASN A 68 2.49 -0.12 -20.39
N THR A 69 1.90 0.95 -19.83
CA THR A 69 2.46 1.70 -18.72
C THR A 69 1.87 1.25 -17.39
N ARG A 70 2.74 0.99 -16.40
CA ARG A 70 2.37 0.71 -15.01
C ARG A 70 2.98 1.76 -14.08
N LYS A 71 2.14 2.39 -13.28
CA LYS A 71 2.51 3.21 -12.11
C LYS A 71 1.90 2.57 -10.87
N TRP A 72 2.40 2.88 -9.69
CA TRP A 72 1.86 2.27 -8.48
C TRP A 72 2.06 3.09 -7.23
N ILE A 73 1.24 2.82 -6.21
CA ILE A 73 1.44 3.27 -4.84
C ILE A 73 1.31 2.04 -3.95
N LYS A 74 2.28 1.80 -3.06
CA LYS A 74 2.13 0.84 -1.95
C LYS A 74 2.15 1.61 -0.64
N THR A 75 1.24 1.28 0.28
CA THR A 75 1.21 1.89 1.61
C THR A 75 0.83 0.89 2.67
N GLY A 76 1.53 0.90 3.81
CA GLY A 76 1.32 -0.08 4.86
C GLY A 76 2.40 0.01 5.94
N ILE A 77 2.78 -1.14 6.48
CA ILE A 77 3.91 -1.25 7.41
C ILE A 77 5.08 -1.94 6.73
N GLU A 78 6.26 -1.41 6.98
CA GLU A 78 7.55 -1.99 6.61
C GLU A 78 8.48 -2.02 7.81
N LEU A 79 9.16 -3.15 8.06
CA LEU A 79 10.19 -3.21 9.09
C LEU A 79 11.45 -2.52 8.60
N TYR A 80 11.79 -1.37 9.18
CA TYR A 80 12.94 -0.59 8.76
C TYR A 80 13.79 -0.15 9.96
N ASN A 81 15.06 -0.55 9.92
CA ASN A 81 16.04 -0.32 10.98
C ASN A 81 15.54 -0.85 12.33
N ASP A 82 15.05 -2.08 12.34
CA ASP A 82 14.50 -2.78 13.51
C ASP A 82 13.20 -2.20 14.09
N HIS A 83 12.57 -1.24 13.41
CA HIS A 83 11.31 -0.63 13.84
C HIS A 83 10.22 -0.80 12.78
N PRO A 84 8.98 -1.19 13.14
CA PRO A 84 7.88 -1.12 12.20
C PRO A 84 7.60 0.36 11.86
N ARG A 85 7.51 0.67 10.57
CA ARG A 85 7.25 2.02 10.06
C ARG A 85 6.01 2.04 9.21
N TYR A 86 5.21 3.10 9.34
CA TYR A 86 4.30 3.46 8.26
C TYR A 86 5.15 3.81 7.04
N SER A 87 4.97 3.06 5.96
CA SER A 87 5.76 3.15 4.75
C SER A 87 4.81 3.41 3.59
N THR A 88 5.06 4.49 2.84
CA THR A 88 4.33 4.81 1.62
C THR A 88 5.34 5.06 0.51
N VAL A 89 5.20 4.30 -0.58
CA VAL A 89 6.01 4.48 -1.78
C VAL A 89 5.08 4.81 -2.93
N THR A 90 5.35 5.92 -3.61
CA THR A 90 4.66 6.30 -4.84
C THR A 90 5.62 6.16 -6.00
N CYS A 91 5.20 5.56 -7.10
CA CYS A 91 6.04 5.33 -8.26
C CYS A 91 5.33 5.78 -9.54
N ASP A 92 5.65 6.99 -9.98
CA ASP A 92 5.35 7.45 -11.34
C ASP A 92 6.36 6.83 -12.31
N GLN A 93 7.58 7.39 -12.37
CA GLN A 93 8.69 6.83 -13.15
C GLN A 93 9.65 6.00 -12.29
N TRP A 94 9.87 6.44 -11.05
CA TRP A 94 10.76 5.84 -10.06
C TRP A 94 10.09 5.88 -8.69
N ALA A 95 10.48 4.97 -7.80
CA ALA A 95 9.98 4.92 -6.44
C ALA A 95 10.43 6.14 -5.63
N ASP A 96 9.46 6.82 -5.00
CA ASP A 96 9.65 7.87 -4.02
C ASP A 96 9.04 7.38 -2.70
N TRP A 97 9.87 7.27 -1.67
CA TRP A 97 9.57 6.58 -0.42
C TRP A 97 9.57 7.53 0.78
N SER A 98 8.51 7.44 1.58
CA SER A 98 8.39 8.10 2.88
C SER A 98 8.20 7.07 3.98
N VAL A 99 8.85 7.29 5.12
CA VAL A 99 8.74 6.47 6.34
C VAL A 99 8.36 7.31 7.54
N GLU A 100 7.40 6.85 8.32
CA GLU A 100 6.94 7.50 9.54
C GLU A 100 6.92 6.51 10.72
N LYS A 101 7.11 7.02 11.93
CA LYS A 101 7.11 6.19 13.15
C LYS A 101 5.72 5.63 13.42
N VAL A 102 5.67 4.35 13.78
CA VAL A 102 4.60 3.83 14.64
C VAL A 102 4.77 4.46 16.02
N SER A 103 3.66 4.74 16.72
CA SER A 103 3.72 5.35 18.05
C SER A 103 4.49 4.44 19.02
N ALA A 104 5.20 5.01 19.99
CA ALA A 104 5.94 4.22 20.97
C ALA A 104 5.03 3.28 21.79
N ALA A 105 3.76 3.66 21.99
CA ALA A 105 2.77 2.83 22.68
C ALA A 105 2.37 1.59 21.86
N ASP A 106 2.39 1.69 20.54
CA ASP A 106 1.90 0.65 19.63
C ASP A 106 3.01 -0.20 19.02
N GLU A 107 4.27 0.28 19.05
CA GLU A 107 5.38 -0.29 18.31
C GLU A 107 5.58 -1.80 18.58
N ALA A 108 5.57 -2.20 19.85
CA ALA A 108 5.73 -3.60 20.23
C ALA A 108 4.55 -4.46 19.72
N GLY A 109 3.32 -3.97 19.85
CA GLY A 109 2.13 -4.67 19.39
C GLY A 109 2.09 -4.82 17.87
N VAL A 110 2.45 -3.75 17.13
CA VAL A 110 2.53 -3.78 15.66
C VAL A 110 3.64 -4.72 15.21
N ARG A 111 4.82 -4.67 15.84
CA ARG A 111 5.95 -5.55 15.49
C ARG A 111 5.62 -7.03 15.70
N ASN A 112 4.98 -7.37 16.81
CA ASN A 112 4.66 -8.75 17.16
C ASN A 112 3.41 -9.30 16.46
N GLY A 113 2.61 -8.44 15.83
CA GLY A 113 1.32 -8.83 15.22
C GLY A 113 0.18 -8.95 16.24
N ASP A 114 0.35 -8.38 17.43
CA ASP A 114 -0.66 -8.31 18.49
C ASP A 114 -1.62 -7.12 18.28
N LYS A 115 -1.18 -6.10 17.55
CA LYS A 115 -1.97 -4.92 17.19
C LYS A 115 -2.11 -4.77 15.68
N SER A 116 -3.35 -4.59 15.23
CA SER A 116 -3.66 -4.32 13.83
C SER A 116 -3.37 -2.89 13.44
N VAL A 117 -3.06 -2.70 12.15
CA VAL A 117 -2.82 -1.41 11.54
C VAL A 117 -3.85 -1.17 10.45
N THR A 118 -4.40 0.05 10.41
CA THR A 118 -5.30 0.49 9.35
C THR A 118 -4.65 1.62 8.54
N VAL A 119 -4.65 1.46 7.23
CA VAL A 119 -4.26 2.51 6.27
C VAL A 119 -5.42 2.80 5.33
N LYS A 120 -5.53 4.06 4.91
CA LYS A 120 -6.56 4.52 3.98
C LYS A 120 -5.95 5.37 2.87
N VAL A 121 -6.36 5.11 1.64
CA VAL A 121 -6.12 6.01 0.50
C VAL A 121 -7.47 6.56 0.04
N GLN A 122 -7.56 7.87 -0.18
CA GLN A 122 -8.80 8.55 -0.53
C GLN A 122 -8.58 9.61 -1.61
N LYS A 123 -9.47 9.64 -2.60
CA LYS A 123 -9.61 10.73 -3.57
C LYS A 123 -10.13 11.98 -2.86
N VAL A 124 -9.42 13.09 -3.02
CA VAL A 124 -9.79 14.39 -2.48
C VAL A 124 -9.81 15.41 -3.61
N GLN A 125 -10.89 16.17 -3.67
CA GLN A 125 -11.03 17.33 -4.54
C GLN A 125 -11.18 18.58 -3.68
N ASP A 126 -10.29 19.54 -3.87
CA ASP A 126 -10.32 20.84 -3.20
C ASP A 126 -10.13 21.99 -4.21
N ALA A 127 -9.91 23.21 -3.71
CA ALA A 127 -9.72 24.39 -4.56
C ALA A 127 -8.48 24.33 -5.46
N LEU A 128 -7.49 23.47 -5.14
CA LEU A 128 -6.26 23.29 -5.91
C LEU A 128 -6.39 22.17 -6.97
N GLY A 129 -7.40 21.30 -6.85
CA GLY A 129 -7.69 20.26 -7.83
C GLY A 129 -7.88 18.89 -7.19
N LEU A 130 -7.43 17.85 -7.89
CA LEU A 130 -7.68 16.45 -7.54
C LEU A 130 -6.39 15.75 -7.11
N CYS A 131 -6.40 15.05 -5.99
CA CYS A 131 -5.27 14.28 -5.50
C CYS A 131 -5.69 13.03 -4.73
N LEU A 132 -4.73 12.14 -4.46
CA LEU A 132 -4.88 11.06 -3.50
C LEU A 132 -4.18 11.41 -2.20
N TRP A 133 -4.90 11.31 -1.09
CA TRP A 133 -4.31 11.32 0.23
C TRP A 133 -4.18 9.91 0.79
N THR A 134 -3.03 9.64 1.40
CA THR A 134 -2.75 8.43 2.19
C THR A 134 -2.73 8.79 3.67
N TYR A 135 -3.39 7.98 4.48
CA TYR A 135 -3.53 8.17 5.92
C TYR A 135 -3.22 6.88 6.67
N ARG A 136 -2.73 7.01 7.91
CA ARG A 136 -3.00 6.02 8.95
C ARG A 136 -4.31 6.36 9.64
N VAL A 137 -5.04 5.33 10.06
CA VAL A 137 -6.31 5.46 10.77
C VAL A 137 -6.15 4.79 12.13
N ASP A 138 -6.52 5.50 13.20
CA ASP A 138 -6.48 4.94 14.55
C ASP A 138 -7.79 4.22 14.92
N GLU A 139 -7.87 3.76 16.16
CA GLU A 139 -9.00 2.99 16.69
C GLU A 139 -10.30 3.79 16.76
N ASN A 140 -10.21 5.13 16.84
CA ASN A 140 -11.35 6.04 16.85
C ASN A 140 -11.82 6.40 15.43
N GLY A 141 -11.05 6.01 14.40
CA GLY A 141 -11.30 6.38 13.01
C GLY A 141 -10.63 7.70 12.61
N ASP A 142 -9.80 8.29 13.48
CA ASP A 142 -9.11 9.54 13.18
C ASP A 142 -8.00 9.32 12.16
N LYS A 143 -7.94 10.21 11.16
CA LYS A 143 -6.99 10.11 10.05
C LYS A 143 -5.78 10.99 10.31
N THR A 144 -4.59 10.40 10.38
CA THR A 144 -3.33 11.15 10.33
C THR A 144 -2.74 11.08 8.91
N PRO A 145 -2.46 12.21 8.24
CA PRO A 145 -1.91 12.22 6.89
C PRO A 145 -0.48 11.66 6.85
N LEU A 146 -0.19 10.84 5.83
CA LEU A 146 1.14 10.28 5.54
C LEU A 146 1.71 10.80 4.23
N ARG A 147 0.88 10.95 3.18
CA ARG A 147 1.33 11.39 1.86
C ARG A 147 0.17 12.00 1.05
N GLN A 148 0.44 13.10 0.36
CA GLN A 148 -0.40 13.61 -0.73
C GLN A 148 0.25 13.27 -2.07
N THR A 149 -0.52 12.73 -3.01
CA THR A 149 -0.04 12.28 -4.31
C THR A 149 -0.86 12.90 -5.43
N ASN A 150 -0.24 13.75 -6.24
CA ASN A 150 -0.93 14.53 -7.28
C ASN A 150 -0.78 13.92 -8.70
N TRP A 151 0.37 13.31 -9.01
CA TRP A 151 0.69 12.83 -10.36
C TRP A 151 -0.29 11.79 -10.93
N VAL A 152 -1.05 11.12 -10.06
CA VAL A 152 -2.02 10.07 -10.42
C VAL A 152 -3.12 10.57 -11.34
N TYR A 153 -3.52 11.84 -11.23
CA TYR A 153 -4.60 12.42 -12.05
C TYR A 153 -4.07 13.21 -13.25
N GLY A 154 -2.82 13.71 -13.20
CA GLY A 154 -2.23 14.45 -14.31
C GLY A 154 -3.11 15.59 -14.85
N ASP A 155 -2.90 15.97 -16.10
CA ASP A 155 -3.59 17.12 -16.71
C ASP A 155 -5.06 16.83 -17.10
N ASN A 156 -5.42 15.55 -17.27
CA ASN A 156 -6.74 15.12 -17.74
C ASN A 156 -7.60 14.47 -16.64
N GLY A 157 -7.26 14.68 -15.37
CA GLY A 157 -8.05 14.15 -14.24
C GLY A 157 -8.09 12.61 -14.15
N GLY A 158 -7.07 11.92 -14.68
CA GLY A 158 -6.93 10.47 -14.63
C GLY A 158 -7.64 9.73 -15.77
N GLU A 159 -8.06 10.43 -16.82
CA GLU A 159 -8.78 9.82 -17.93
C GLU A 159 -7.92 8.82 -18.73
N GLY A 160 -8.52 7.66 -19.00
CA GLY A 160 -7.89 6.53 -19.68
C GLY A 160 -7.00 5.65 -18.80
N TRP A 161 -6.95 5.89 -17.47
CA TRP A 161 -6.26 5.01 -16.53
C TRP A 161 -7.23 4.07 -15.83
N ASP A 162 -6.86 2.81 -15.75
CA ASP A 162 -7.46 1.86 -14.80
C ASP A 162 -6.70 1.85 -13.49
N LEU A 163 -7.42 1.61 -12.40
CA LEU A 163 -6.88 1.41 -11.07
C LEU A 163 -7.28 0.04 -10.54
N GLU A 164 -6.28 -0.79 -10.25
CA GLU A 164 -6.45 -2.01 -9.47
C GLU A 164 -6.08 -1.76 -8.01
N ILE A 165 -6.97 -2.19 -7.11
CA ILE A 165 -6.77 -2.15 -5.66
C ILE A 165 -6.52 -3.56 -5.16
N ALA A 166 -5.41 -3.78 -4.45
CA ALA A 166 -5.02 -5.10 -3.96
C ALA A 166 -4.39 -5.03 -2.56
N ALA A 167 -4.45 -6.15 -1.84
CA ALA A 167 -3.63 -6.37 -0.65
C ALA A 167 -2.34 -7.06 -1.09
N ALA A 168 -1.18 -6.55 -0.67
CA ALA A 168 0.12 -7.08 -1.07
C ALA A 168 1.00 -7.37 0.16
N VAL A 169 1.85 -8.38 0.01
CA VAL A 169 2.83 -8.80 1.02
C VAL A 169 4.17 -8.92 0.32
N ALA A 170 5.23 -8.40 0.92
CA ALA A 170 6.58 -8.55 0.39
C ALA A 170 7.55 -8.95 1.50
N ARG A 171 8.55 -9.75 1.11
CA ARG A 171 9.64 -10.17 1.98
C ARG A 171 10.94 -10.06 1.19
N PRO A 172 11.50 -8.85 1.03
CA PRO A 172 12.79 -8.66 0.39
C PRO A 172 13.87 -9.43 1.16
N ASP A 173 14.74 -10.09 0.42
CA ASP A 173 15.83 -10.88 0.99
C ASP A 173 17.13 -10.59 0.23
N PRO A 174 17.69 -9.37 0.37
CA PRO A 174 18.88 -8.98 -0.38
C PRO A 174 20.09 -9.86 -0.06
N LYS A 175 20.11 -10.50 1.12
CA LYS A 175 21.18 -11.41 1.56
C LYS A 175 20.93 -12.88 1.21
N LYS A 176 19.72 -13.24 0.77
CA LYS A 176 19.30 -14.61 0.42
C LYS A 176 19.36 -15.60 1.61
N GLU A 177 19.11 -15.09 2.81
CA GLU A 177 19.24 -15.84 4.06
C GLU A 177 17.88 -16.32 4.60
N ILE A 178 16.78 -15.70 4.19
CA ILE A 178 15.44 -15.98 4.71
C ILE A 178 14.89 -17.24 4.04
N LYS A 179 14.26 -18.12 4.83
CA LYS A 179 13.73 -19.42 4.34
C LYS A 179 12.22 -19.55 4.44
N GLN A 180 11.58 -18.70 5.24
CA GLN A 180 10.16 -18.77 5.54
C GLN A 180 9.39 -17.64 4.86
N ASP A 181 8.16 -17.93 4.47
CA ASP A 181 7.24 -16.93 3.94
C ASP A 181 6.78 -15.95 5.03
N LEU A 182 6.51 -14.70 4.65
CA LEU A 182 5.80 -13.74 5.49
C LEU A 182 4.31 -13.99 5.34
N GLU A 183 3.64 -14.48 6.38
CA GLU A 183 2.17 -14.60 6.37
C GLU A 183 1.54 -13.37 7.02
N VAL A 184 0.53 -12.79 6.38
CA VAL A 184 -0.23 -11.64 6.87
C VAL A 184 -1.69 -12.01 7.00
N THR A 185 -2.33 -11.56 8.08
CA THR A 185 -3.79 -11.61 8.23
C THR A 185 -4.36 -10.26 7.84
N PHE A 186 -5.15 -10.23 6.76
CA PHE A 186 -5.93 -9.07 6.34
C PHE A 186 -7.32 -9.19 6.94
N GLU A 187 -7.63 -8.31 7.89
CA GLU A 187 -8.83 -8.40 8.73
C GLU A 187 -10.02 -7.68 8.14
N LYS A 188 -9.77 -6.56 7.45
CA LYS A 188 -10.79 -5.79 6.73
C LYS A 188 -10.20 -5.22 5.45
N PHE A 189 -10.96 -5.24 4.37
CA PHE A 189 -10.58 -4.67 3.09
C PHE A 189 -11.80 -4.08 2.39
N GLU A 190 -11.90 -2.75 2.42
CA GLU A 190 -13.03 -2.01 1.91
C GLU A 190 -12.58 -1.10 0.77
N VAL A 191 -13.31 -1.12 -0.35
CA VAL A 191 -13.05 -0.26 -1.49
C VAL A 191 -14.36 0.37 -1.94
N GLU A 192 -14.34 1.69 -2.04
CA GLU A 192 -15.46 2.51 -2.45
C GLU A 192 -15.20 3.08 -3.84
N TRP A 193 -16.18 2.87 -4.72
CA TRP A 193 -16.21 3.37 -6.08
C TRP A 193 -17.48 4.21 -6.26
N ASP A 194 -17.35 5.29 -7.02
CA ASP A 194 -18.48 6.10 -7.45
C ASP A 194 -19.25 5.38 -8.55
N GLU A 195 -20.54 5.13 -8.33
CA GLU A 195 -21.42 4.42 -9.25
C GLU A 195 -22.09 5.33 -10.28
N SER A 196 -21.94 6.66 -10.15
CA SER A 196 -22.66 7.63 -10.97
C SER A 196 -22.14 7.82 -12.40
N SER A 197 -21.17 7.00 -12.83
CA SER A 197 -20.51 7.13 -14.14
C SER A 197 -20.18 5.79 -14.82
N ALA A 198 -21.11 4.84 -14.75
CA ALA A 198 -21.11 3.62 -15.58
C ALA A 198 -21.58 3.91 -17.02
#